data_AF-A0A6B3GG65-F1
#
_entry.id   AF-A0A6B3GG65-F1
#
_cell.length_a   1.000
_cell.length_b   1.000
_cell.length_c   1.000
_cell.angle_alpha   90.00
_cell.angle_beta   90.00
_cell.angle_gamma   90.00
#
_symmetry.space_group_name_H-M   'P 1'
#
loop_
_entity.id
_entity.type
_entity.pdbx_description
1 polymer ?
#
loop_
_entity_poly.entity_id
_entity_poly.type
_entity_poly.pdbx_seq_one_letter_code
_entity_poly.pdbx_strand_id
1 'polypeptide(L)' 'EAQGSVLTNKYAEGYPGRRYYGGCEHVDVVEQIAIDRIKALFGAEAANVQPHSGAQANAAAMFALLKPGDTI' A
#
# COMPACT_ATOMS: atom_id res chain seq x y z
N GLU A 1 16.93 -10.46 -1.29
CA GLU A 1 17.41 -9.59 -2.38
C GLU A 1 16.56 -8.33 -2.55
N ALA A 2 15.25 -8.44 -2.85
CA ALA A 2 14.38 -7.27 -3.12
C ALA A 2 14.32 -6.21 -2.00
N GLN A 3 14.19 -6.62 -0.73
CA GLN A 3 14.06 -5.69 0.41
C GLN A 3 15.30 -4.81 0.62
N GLY A 4 16.49 -5.27 0.25
CA GLY A 4 17.75 -4.53 0.35
C GLY A 4 18.16 -3.82 -0.94
N SER A 5 17.24 -3.66 -1.89
CA SER A 5 17.52 -3.04 -3.18
C SER A 5 17.43 -1.51 -3.13
N VAL A 6 17.81 -0.87 -4.23
CA VAL A 6 17.72 0.60 -4.42
C VAL A 6 16.31 1.16 -4.29
N LEU A 7 15.27 0.32 -4.29
CA LEU A 7 13.88 0.75 -4.10
C LEU A 7 13.66 1.43 -2.74
N THR A 8 14.47 1.11 -1.72
CA THR A 8 14.40 1.78 -0.41
C THR A 8 14.75 3.27 -0.45
N ASN A 9 15.40 3.74 -1.53
CA ASN A 9 15.83 5.14 -1.65
C ASN A 9 14.71 6.05 -2.15
N LYS A 10 13.60 5.49 -2.63
CA LYS A 10 12.56 6.26 -3.30
C LYS A 10 11.46 6.66 -2.32
N TYR A 11 11.23 7.97 -2.21
CA TYR A 11 10.04 8.51 -1.57
C TYR A 11 8.89 8.56 -2.59
N ALA A 12 7.79 7.87 -2.33
CA ALA A 12 6.71 7.62 -3.30
C ALA A 12 5.31 7.78 -2.69
N GLU A 13 5.10 8.86 -1.93
CA GLU A 13 3.81 9.15 -1.32
C GLU A 13 2.69 9.30 -2.37
N GLY A 14 1.51 8.78 -2.05
CA GLY A 14 0.36 8.66 -2.95
C GLY A 14 0.16 7.23 -3.43
N TYR A 15 -0.51 7.06 -4.56
CA TYR A 15 -0.79 5.77 -5.18
C TYR A 15 -0.24 5.75 -6.62
N PRO A 16 -0.09 4.57 -7.26
CA PRO A 16 0.38 4.47 -8.64
C PRO A 16 -0.38 5.42 -9.59
N GLY A 17 0.35 6.18 -10.40
CA GLY A 17 -0.22 7.19 -11.31
C GLY A 17 -0.78 8.47 -10.64
N ARG A 18 -0.75 8.55 -9.30
CA ARG A 18 -1.18 9.71 -8.50
C ARG A 18 -0.23 9.94 -7.33
N ARG A 19 1.02 10.25 -7.65
CA ARG A 19 2.10 10.51 -6.69
C ARG A 19 2.25 11.99 -6.40
N TYR A 20 2.64 12.33 -5.18
CA TYR A 20 3.02 13.71 -4.82
C TYR A 20 4.42 14.08 -5.34
N TYR A 21 5.25 13.09 -5.65
CA TYR A 21 6.64 13.27 -6.10
C TYR A 21 6.86 12.64 -7.48
N GLY A 22 7.67 13.29 -8.31
CA GLY A 22 8.06 12.78 -9.63
C GLY A 22 9.09 11.65 -9.57
N GLY A 23 9.30 10.95 -10.69
CA GLY A 23 10.30 9.89 -10.82
C GLY A 23 9.91 8.59 -10.11
N CYS A 24 8.61 8.25 -10.09
CA CYS A 24 8.05 7.08 -9.42
C CYS A 24 7.70 5.93 -10.39
N GLU A 25 8.08 6.03 -11.66
CA GLU A 25 7.65 5.14 -12.74
C GLU A 25 7.96 3.67 -12.43
N HIS A 26 9.12 3.39 -11.84
CA HIS A 26 9.51 2.03 -11.48
C HIS A 26 8.83 1.51 -10.20
N VAL A 27 8.63 2.36 -9.18
CA VAL A 27 7.94 1.94 -7.95
C VAL A 27 6.44 1.77 -8.17
N ASP A 28 5.85 2.52 -9.09
CA ASP A 28 4.46 2.35 -9.52
C ASP A 28 4.22 0.96 -10.12
N VAL A 29 5.13 0.50 -10.98
CA VAL A 29 5.06 -0.87 -11.54
C VAL A 29 5.14 -1.92 -10.43
N VAL A 30 6.06 -1.75 -9.47
CA VAL A 30 6.22 -2.71 -8.35
C VAL A 30 4.96 -2.75 -7.49
N GLU A 31 4.42 -1.60 -7.12
CA GLU A 31 3.23 -1.50 -6.28
C GLU A 31 1.99 -2.06 -7.00
N GLN A 32 1.82 -1.76 -8.29
CA GLN A 32 0.71 -2.29 -9.08
C GLN A 32 0.77 -3.82 -9.19
N ILE A 33 1.94 -4.39 -9.44
CA ILE A 33 2.12 -5.85 -9.49
C ILE A 33 1.76 -6.49 -8.13
N ALA A 34 2.13 -5.87 -7.02
CA ALA A 34 1.79 -6.36 -5.68
C ALA A 34 0.28 -6.35 -5.44
N ILE A 35 -0.40 -5.26 -5.81
CA ILE A 35 -1.85 -5.12 -5.74
C ILE A 35 -2.53 -6.21 -6.59
N ASP A 36 -2.15 -6.36 -7.85
CA ASP A 36 -2.76 -7.30 -8.77
C ASP A 36 -2.61 -8.76 -8.30
N ARG A 37 -1.43 -9.12 -7.80
CA ARG A 37 -1.16 -10.46 -7.26
C ARG A 37 -2.00 -10.76 -6.02
N ILE A 38 -2.13 -9.82 -5.09
CA ILE A 38 -2.94 -10.01 -3.88
C ILE A 38 -4.42 -10.11 -4.25
N LYS A 39 -4.91 -9.25 -5.15
CA LYS A 39 -6.28 -9.33 -5.65
C LYS A 39 -6.57 -10.68 -6.29
N ALA A 40 -5.68 -11.17 -7.15
CA ALA A 40 -5.82 -12.47 -7.78
C ALA A 40 -5.78 -13.63 -6.76
N LEU A 41 -4.88 -13.56 -5.77
CA LEU A 41 -4.71 -14.60 -4.75
C LEU A 41 -5.95 -14.76 -3.85
N PHE A 42 -6.58 -13.66 -3.46
CA PHE A 42 -7.69 -13.67 -2.51
C PHE A 42 -9.07 -13.42 -3.15
N GLY A 43 -9.13 -13.21 -4.47
CA GLY A 43 -10.37 -12.84 -5.16
C GLY A 43 -10.91 -11.46 -4.74
N ALA A 44 -10.02 -10.53 -4.37
CA ALA A 44 -10.40 -9.23 -3.84
C ALA A 44 -10.64 -8.18 -4.94
N GLU A 45 -11.61 -7.28 -4.74
CA GLU A 45 -11.88 -6.16 -5.64
C GLU A 45 -10.79 -5.08 -5.57
N ALA A 46 -10.24 -4.87 -4.37
CA ALA A 46 -9.20 -3.88 -4.10
C ALA A 46 -8.21 -4.40 -3.05
N ALA A 47 -6.99 -3.85 -3.05
CA ALA A 47 -5.98 -4.12 -2.03
C ALA A 47 -5.11 -2.88 -1.81
N ASN A 48 -4.76 -2.61 -0.55
CA ASN A 48 -3.74 -1.63 -0.18
C ASN A 48 -2.52 -2.38 0.37
N VAL A 49 -1.34 -2.17 -0.25
CA VAL A 49 -0.09 -2.89 0.05
C VAL A 49 0.96 -2.02 0.77
N GLN A 50 0.58 -0.82 1.20
CA GLN A 50 1.48 0.15 1.82
C GLN A 50 1.69 0.03 3.35
N PRO A 51 0.78 -0.54 4.17
CA PRO A 51 1.01 -0.62 5.61
C PRO A 51 2.30 -1.37 5.97
N HIS A 52 3.13 -0.80 6.86
CA HIS A 52 4.44 -1.38 7.19
C HIS A 52 4.37 -2.61 8.11
N SER A 53 3.23 -2.81 8.78
CA SER A 53 2.99 -3.97 9.65
C SER A 53 1.50 -4.23 9.83
N GLY A 54 1.17 -5.41 10.37
CA GLY A 54 -0.22 -5.78 10.66
C GLY A 54 -0.91 -4.83 11.65
N ALA A 55 -0.19 -4.32 12.66
CA ALA A 55 -0.75 -3.36 13.60
C ALA A 55 -1.15 -2.04 12.92
N GLN A 56 -0.32 -1.55 11.98
CA GLN A 56 -0.64 -0.36 11.21
C GLN A 56 -1.77 -0.60 10.20
N ALA A 57 -1.85 -1.80 9.60
CA ALA A 57 -2.94 -2.17 8.71
C ALA A 57 -4.30 -2.15 9.45
N ASN A 58 -4.35 -2.76 10.64
CA ASN A 58 -5.55 -2.74 11.49
C ASN A 58 -5.91 -1.30 11.89
N ALA A 59 -4.93 -0.49 12.29
CA ALA A 59 -5.17 0.91 12.63
C ALA A 59 -5.75 1.69 11.44
N ALA A 60 -5.18 1.53 10.23
CA ALA A 60 -5.69 2.18 9.03
C ALA A 60 -7.13 1.75 8.70
N ALA A 61 -7.45 0.46 8.81
CA ALA A 61 -8.81 -0.05 8.58
C ALA A 61 -9.81 0.53 9.60
N MET A 62 -9.45 0.56 10.88
CA MET A 62 -10.28 1.16 11.92
C MET A 62 -10.50 2.66 11.69
N PHE A 63 -9.45 3.42 11.38
CA PHE A 63 -9.58 4.85 11.09
C PHE A 63 -10.39 5.15 9.83
N ALA A 64 -10.41 4.24 8.85
CA ALA A 64 -11.20 4.40 7.64
C ALA A 64 -12.70 4.11 7.87
N LEU A 65 -13.04 3.20 8.78
CA LEU A 65 -14.40 2.66 8.92
C LEU A 65 -15.13 3.12 10.18
N LEU A 66 -14.39 3.49 11.23
CA LEU A 66 -14.92 3.75 12.56
C LEU A 66 -14.74 5.21 12.98
N LYS A 67 -15.53 5.62 13.96
CA LYS A 67 -15.42 6.90 14.68
C LYS A 67 -15.00 6.66 16.13
N PRO A 68 -14.41 7.67 16.80
CA PRO A 68 -14.13 7.57 18.22
C PRO A 68 -15.39 7.24 19.03
N GLY A 69 -15.33 6.18 19.83
CA GLY A 69 -16.45 5.70 20.65
C GLY A 69 -17.25 4.55 20.03
N ASP A 70 -17.01 4.20 18.77
CA ASP A 70 -17.60 3.00 18.17
C ASP A 70 -17.09 1.73 18.87
N THR A 71 -17.96 0.72 18.97
CA THR A 71 -17.59 -0.59 19.51
C THR A 71 -17.00 -1.47 18.41
N ILE A 72 -15.92 -2.20 18.74
CA ILE A 72 -15.21 -3.15 17.86
C ILE A 72 -15.52 -4.57 18.30
#